data_AF-A0A849DU38-F1
#
_entry.id   AF-A0A849DU38-F1
#
_cell.length_a   1.000
_cell.length_b   1.000
_cell.length_c   1.000
_cell.angle_alpha   90.00
_cell.angle_beta   90.00
_cell.angle_gamma   90.00
#
_symmetry.space_group_name_H-M   'P 1'
#
loop_
_entity.id
_entity.type
_entity.pdbx_description
1 polymer ?
#
loop_
_entity_poly.entity_id
_entity_poly.type
_entity_poly.pdbx_seq_one_letter_code
_entity_poly.pdbx_strand_id
1 'polypeptide(L)' 'MTPNELIKIAVQALEQAHAPYSGYSVGAALLCSDGTVVAGCNVENASFGLTNCAERTAVFSAVANGHSDF' A
#
# COMPACT_ATOMS: atom_id res chain seq x y z
N MET A 1 -1.67 16.71 -6.10
CA MET A 1 -1.44 15.88 -4.90
C MET A 1 -0.36 16.54 -4.06
N THR A 2 -0.68 16.95 -2.85
CA THR A 2 0.29 17.42 -1.85
C THR A 2 0.76 16.25 -0.98
N PRO A 3 1.91 16.35 -0.29
CA PRO A 3 2.34 15.31 0.65
C PRO A 3 1.28 14.98 1.71
N ASN A 4 0.56 15.98 2.23
CA ASN A 4 -0.48 15.77 3.24
C ASN A 4 -1.71 15.03 2.70
N GLU A 5 -2.09 15.25 1.44
CA GLU A 5 -3.17 14.49 0.81
C GLU A 5 -2.76 13.03 0.61
N LEU A 6 -1.52 12.79 0.19
CA LEU A 6 -0.99 11.44 0.00
C LEU A 6 -0.88 10.69 1.35
N ILE A 7 -0.45 11.37 2.41
CA ILE A 7 -0.43 10.82 3.78
C ILE A 7 -1.85 10.43 4.23
N LYS A 8 -2.87 11.24 3.96
CA LYS A 8 -4.26 10.89 4.32
C LYS A 8 -4.73 9.60 3.65
N ILE A 9 -4.38 9.41 2.38
CA ILE A 9 -4.70 8.18 1.63
C ILE A 9 -3.96 6.98 2.24
N ALA A 10 -2.67 7.14 2.55
CA ALA A 10 -1.90 6.10 3.22
C ALA A 10 -2.49 5.74 4.59
N VAL A 11 -2.94 6.74 5.36
CA VAL A 11 -3.60 6.53 6.66
C VAL A 11 -4.90 5.73 6.51
N GLN A 12 -5.72 6.07 5.52
CA GLN A 12 -6.96 5.33 5.22
C GLN A 12 -6.68 3.88 4.82
N ALA A 13 -5.56 3.62 4.13
CA ALA A 13 -5.19 2.26 3.73
C ALA A 13 -4.91 1.31 4.91
N LEU A 14 -4.61 1.81 6.12
CA LEU A 14 -4.42 0.97 7.31
C LEU A 14 -5.67 0.14 7.62
N GLU A 15 -6.87 0.66 7.32
CA GLU A 15 -8.14 -0.01 7.59
C GLU A 15 -8.33 -1.29 6.78
N GLN A 16 -7.57 -1.45 5.69
CA GLN A 16 -7.62 -2.61 4.80
C GLN A 16 -6.54 -3.65 5.10
N ALA A 17 -5.63 -3.38 6.05
CA ALA A 17 -4.55 -4.29 6.39
C ALA A 17 -5.07 -5.65 6.86
N HIS A 18 -4.52 -6.72 6.30
CA HIS A 18 -4.72 -8.08 6.80
C HIS A 18 -3.53 -8.47 7.67
N ALA A 19 -3.57 -8.08 8.95
CA ALA A 19 -2.47 -8.30 9.90
C ALA A 19 -2.89 -9.05 11.18
N PRO A 20 -3.51 -10.25 11.08
CA PRO A 20 -4.03 -10.94 12.25
C PRO A 20 -2.94 -11.53 13.16
N TYR A 21 -1.69 -11.64 12.69
CA TYR A 21 -0.61 -12.28 13.46
C TYR A 21 0.18 -11.25 14.27
N SER A 22 0.54 -10.11 13.68
CA SER A 22 1.25 -9.04 14.39
C SER A 22 0.33 -8.05 15.11
N GLY A 23 -0.91 -7.88 14.63
CA GLY A 23 -1.77 -6.77 15.06
C GLY A 23 -1.25 -5.39 14.64
N TYR A 24 -0.29 -5.32 13.72
CA TYR A 24 0.37 -4.09 13.29
C TYR A 24 -0.01 -3.73 11.85
N SER A 25 -0.94 -2.77 11.72
CA SER A 25 -1.39 -2.29 10.42
C SER A 25 -0.46 -1.22 9.85
N VAL A 26 -0.09 -1.38 8.58
CA VAL A 26 0.70 -0.44 7.79
C VAL A 26 -0.05 -0.10 6.52
N GLY A 27 -0.13 1.18 6.18
CA GLY A 27 -0.69 1.67 4.92
C GLY A 27 0.35 2.47 4.13
N ALA A 28 0.19 2.46 2.81
CA ALA A 28 1.02 3.19 1.86
C ALA A 28 0.13 3.80 0.76
N ALA A 29 0.61 4.88 0.15
CA ALA A 29 0.01 5.47 -1.04
C ALA A 29 1.12 5.87 -2.01
N LEU A 30 1.03 5.38 -3.24
CA LEU A 30 1.97 5.67 -4.33
C LEU A 30 1.31 6.63 -5.30
N LEU A 31 1.94 7.78 -5.53
CA LEU A 31 1.55 8.73 -6.56
C LEU A 31 2.31 8.39 -7.85
N CYS A 32 1.60 8.14 -8.95
CA CYS A 32 2.17 7.92 -10.27
C CYS A 32 2.38 9.27 -10.98
N SER A 33 3.27 9.30 -11.99
CA SER A 33 3.59 10.52 -12.76
C SER A 33 2.39 11.12 -13.50
N ASP A 34 1.37 10.31 -13.81
CA ASP A 34 0.09 10.75 -14.41
C ASP A 34 -0.92 11.31 -13.39
N GLY A 35 -0.56 11.32 -12.11
CA GLY A 35 -1.41 11.78 -11.01
C GLY A 35 -2.29 10.69 -10.37
N THR A 36 -2.28 9.47 -10.90
CA THR A 36 -3.00 8.33 -10.30
C THR A 36 -2.40 8.00 -8.94
N VAL A 37 -3.26 7.70 -7.95
CA VAL A 37 -2.80 7.21 -6.64
C VAL A 37 -3.25 5.78 -6.42
N VAL A 38 -2.28 4.94 -6.06
CA VAL A 38 -2.51 3.54 -5.72
C VAL A 38 -2.20 3.34 -4.24
N ALA A 39 -3.21 2.92 -3.48
CA ALA A 39 -3.07 2.59 -2.07
C ALA A 39 -2.61 1.14 -1.88
N GLY A 40 -1.89 0.88 -0.80
CA GLY A 40 -1.48 -0.46 -0.40
C GLY A 40 -1.52 -0.63 1.11
N CYS A 41 -1.72 -1.86 1.56
CA CYS A 41 -1.66 -2.25 2.97
C CYS A 41 -0.82 -3.52 3.13
N ASN A 42 -0.34 -3.80 4.34
CA ASN A 42 0.34 -5.06 4.61
C ASN A 42 -0.66 -6.22 4.64
N VAL A 43 -0.21 -7.36 4.10
CA VAL A 43 -0.97 -8.61 4.03
C VAL A 43 -0.10 -9.71 4.59
N GLU A 44 -0.48 -10.23 5.74
CA GLU A 44 0.24 -11.29 6.42
C GLU A 44 -0.25 -12.68 6.01
N ASN A 45 0.54 -13.68 6.37
CA ASN A 45 0.20 -15.07 6.20
C ASN A 45 0.75 -15.89 7.38
N ALA A 46 0.12 -17.03 7.68
CA ALA A 46 0.59 -17.93 8.74
C ALA A 46 2.05 -18.38 8.53
N SER A 47 2.47 -18.53 7.27
CA SER A 47 3.88 -18.67 6.92
C SER A 47 4.49 -17.27 6.83
N PHE A 48 5.12 -16.81 7.92
CA PHE A 48 5.55 -15.41 8.08
C PHE A 48 6.49 -14.90 6.96
N GLY A 49 7.24 -15.78 6.30
CA GLY A 49 8.06 -15.42 5.14
C GLY A 49 7.27 -14.91 3.93
N LEU A 50 5.95 -15.16 3.87
CA LEU A 50 5.06 -14.71 2.81
C LEU A 50 4.38 -13.37 3.11
N THR A 51 4.65 -12.74 4.26
CA THR A 51 4.09 -11.42 4.57
C THR A 51 4.54 -10.38 3.53
N ASN A 52 3.55 -9.67 2.98
CA ASN A 52 3.77 -8.58 2.04
C ASN A 52 3.61 -7.22 2.72
N CYS A 53 4.55 -6.31 2.51
CA CYS A 53 4.50 -4.97 3.10
C CYS A 53 3.59 -4.04 2.29
N ALA A 54 3.09 -2.97 2.91
CA ALA A 54 2.16 -2.03 2.29
C ALA A 54 2.73 -1.34 1.04
N GLU A 55 4.00 -0.98 1.09
CA GLU A 55 4.75 -0.33 0.01
C GLU A 55 4.84 -1.26 -1.21
N ARG A 56 5.14 -2.55 -0.97
CA ARG A 56 5.15 -3.57 -2.01
C ARG A 56 3.77 -3.78 -2.60
N THR A 57 2.72 -3.82 -1.76
CA THR A 57 1.32 -3.90 -2.24
C THR A 57 0.99 -2.74 -3.17
N ALA A 58 1.33 -1.50 -2.79
CA ALA A 58 1.07 -0.30 -3.61
C ALA A 58 1.81 -0.35 -4.96
N VAL A 59 3.11 -0.68 -4.96
CA VAL A 59 3.93 -0.78 -6.18
C VAL A 59 3.43 -1.92 -7.09
N PHE A 60 3.19 -3.11 -6.54
CA PHE A 60 2.73 -4.24 -7.33
C PHE A 60 1.34 -4.00 -7.93
N SER A 61 0.45 -3.34 -7.18
CA SER A 61 -0.87 -2.96 -7.67
C SER A 61 -0.78 -1.91 -8.77
N ALA A 62 0.11 -0.93 -8.65
CA ALA A 62 0.33 0.08 -9.69
C ALA A 62 0.83 -0.56 -11.00
N VAL A 63 1.85 -1.43 -10.91
CA VAL A 63 2.38 -2.18 -12.04
C VAL A 63 1.30 -3.08 -12.67
N ALA A 64 0.50 -3.77 -11.86
CA ALA A 64 -0.59 -4.61 -12.35
C ALA A 64 -1.70 -3.81 -13.08
N ASN A 65 -1.88 -2.54 -12.74
CA ASN A 65 -2.79 -1.62 -13.41
C ASN A 65 -2.14 -0.83 -14.56
N GLY A 66 -0.90 -1.17 -14.94
CA GLY A 66 -0.22 -0.58 -16.09
C GLY A 66 0.58 0.70 -15.80
N HIS A 67 0.77 1.07 -14.54
CA HIS A 67 1.63 2.19 -14.16
C HIS A 67 3.06 1.70 -13.88
N SER A 68 4.06 2.34 -14.49
CA SER A 68 5.48 2.05 -14.25
C SER A 68 6.34 3.30 -14.07
N ASP A 69 5.71 4.48 -14.02
CA ASP A 69 6.34 5.79 -13.83
C ASP A 69 5.66 6.47 -12.63
N PHE A 70 6.45 6.73 -11.59
CA PHE A 70 6.01 7.22 -10.28
C PHE A 70 7.05 8.15 -9.64
#